data_AF-A0A383BEZ7-F1
#
_entry.id   AF-A0A383BEZ7-F1
#
_cell.length_a   1.000
_cell.length_b   1.000
_cell.length_c   1.000
_cell.angle_alpha   90.00
_cell.angle_beta   90.00
_cell.angle_gamma   90.00
#
_symmetry.space_group_name_H-M   'P 1'
#
loop_
_entity.id
_entity.type
_entity.pdbx_description
1 polymer ?
#
loop_
_entity_poly.entity_id
_entity_poly.type
_entity_poly.pdbx_seq_one_letter_code
_entity_poly.pdbx_strand_id
1 'polypeptide(L)'
;MIKVTCNQILLCCFLFLSLSFGGFEKEFQTKLILAEYGDTMKIPTGIQQLLGTLSLEGKENIVISGNGIDESILSFKNQEDGAEGLRIINCKNIRLDNFTIQDTKGDGIKAQETDGISMVNVKAEWTNGPNPENGAYGLYPVQCRNVVIDNCKSVGASDAGIYVGQSVNIVLKNSEAYHNVAGIEIENSSNADVFGNNAHHNTGGILIFDLPDLIVKKGQNVRVFDNIVEEN
;
A
#
# COMPACT_ATOMS: atom_id res chain seq x y z
N MET A 1 46.03 26.61 -1.29
CA MET A 1 44.78 26.74 -0.52
C MET A 1 43.68 27.14 -1.49
N ILE A 2 42.93 26.17 -2.02
CA ILE A 2 41.82 26.42 -2.93
C ILE A 2 40.62 26.83 -2.06
N LYS A 3 40.18 28.09 -2.18
CA LYS A 3 38.96 28.58 -1.53
C LYS A 3 37.76 27.94 -2.24
N VAL A 4 37.22 26.87 -1.65
CA VAL A 4 35.92 26.34 -2.02
C VAL A 4 34.87 27.33 -1.52
N THR A 5 34.14 27.96 -2.44
CA THR A 5 33.06 28.89 -2.12
C THR A 5 31.76 28.12 -1.84
N CYS A 6 30.92 28.67 -0.97
CA CYS A 6 29.67 28.06 -0.46
C CYS A 6 28.76 27.45 -1.56
N ASN A 7 28.79 27.98 -2.78
CA ASN A 7 28.00 27.48 -3.92
C ASN A 7 28.47 26.13 -4.49
N GLN A 8 29.76 25.77 -4.37
CA GLN A 8 30.26 24.46 -4.84
C GLN A 8 29.86 23.32 -3.89
N ILE A 9 29.70 23.63 -2.59
CA ILE A 9 29.21 22.68 -1.59
C ILE A 9 27.72 22.40 -1.82
N LEU A 10 26.93 23.44 -2.11
CA LEU A 10 25.51 23.29 -2.40
C LEU A 10 25.26 22.47 -3.68
N LEU A 11 26.05 22.71 -4.74
CA LEU A 11 25.94 21.97 -6.00
C LEU A 11 26.37 20.50 -5.83
N CYS A 12 27.41 20.20 -5.04
CA CYS A 12 27.78 18.83 -4.70
C CYS A 12 26.71 18.12 -3.87
N CYS A 13 26.06 18.80 -2.92
CA CYS A 13 24.96 18.23 -2.15
C CYS A 13 23.75 17.89 -3.02
N PHE A 14 23.41 18.73 -4.01
CA PHE A 14 22.34 18.42 -4.96
C PHE A 14 22.68 17.24 -5.88
N LEU A 15 23.93 17.16 -6.37
CA LEU A 15 24.40 16.04 -7.20
C LEU A 15 24.49 14.70 -6.43
N PHE A 16 24.91 14.72 -5.16
CA PHE A 16 24.92 13.52 -4.31
C PHE A 16 23.51 13.04 -3.96
N LEU A 17 22.54 13.96 -3.77
CA LEU A 17 21.15 13.59 -3.53
C LEU A 17 20.54 12.90 -4.76
N SER A 18 20.72 13.49 -5.94
CA SER A 18 20.16 12.96 -7.21
C SER A 18 20.74 11.61 -7.62
N LEU A 19 21.99 11.32 -7.26
CA LEU A 19 22.64 10.03 -7.55
C LEU A 19 22.10 8.89 -6.67
N SER A 20 21.53 9.18 -5.50
CA SER A 20 20.98 8.15 -4.60
C SER A 20 19.52 7.78 -4.90
N PHE A 21 18.71 8.73 -5.40
CA PHE A 21 17.27 8.54 -5.62
C PHE A 21 16.98 7.48 -6.71
N GLY A 22 17.62 7.60 -7.87
CA GLY A 22 17.42 6.62 -8.97
C GLY A 22 18.13 5.28 -8.76
N GLY A 23 19.07 5.19 -7.82
CA GLY A 23 19.86 3.99 -7.58
C GLY A 23 19.03 2.88 -6.95
N PHE A 24 18.38 3.19 -5.82
CA PHE A 24 17.53 2.23 -5.11
C PHE A 24 16.35 1.79 -5.96
N GLU A 25 15.59 2.73 -6.52
CA GLU A 25 14.40 2.44 -7.32
C GLU A 25 14.71 1.45 -8.46
N LYS A 26 15.74 1.77 -9.25
CA LYS A 26 16.13 0.94 -10.39
C LYS A 26 16.58 -0.45 -9.95
N GLU A 27 17.37 -0.55 -8.90
CA GLU A 27 17.84 -1.83 -8.36
C GLU A 27 16.66 -2.66 -7.84
N PHE A 28 15.78 -2.04 -7.06
CA PHE A 28 14.65 -2.70 -6.43
C PHE A 28 13.63 -3.16 -7.48
N GLN A 29 13.28 -2.31 -8.44
CA GLN A 29 12.41 -2.68 -9.56
C GLN A 29 13.02 -3.82 -10.38
N THR A 30 14.34 -3.80 -10.63
CA THR A 30 15.02 -4.91 -11.32
C THR A 30 14.91 -6.21 -10.53
N LYS A 31 15.07 -6.17 -9.20
CA LYS A 31 14.87 -7.34 -8.33
C LYS A 31 13.44 -7.87 -8.41
N LEU A 32 12.42 -7.01 -8.42
CA LEU A 32 11.02 -7.44 -8.57
C LEU A 32 10.78 -8.12 -9.92
N ILE A 33 11.34 -7.59 -11.01
CA ILE A 33 11.23 -8.17 -12.36
C ILE A 33 11.92 -9.54 -12.44
N LEU A 34 13.10 -9.66 -11.84
CA LEU A 34 13.91 -10.88 -11.90
C LEU A 34 13.59 -11.88 -10.79
N ALA A 35 12.68 -11.56 -9.86
CA ALA A 35 12.34 -12.41 -8.73
C ALA A 35 11.96 -13.83 -9.17
N GLU A 36 12.56 -14.80 -8.50
CA GLU A 36 12.28 -16.23 -8.65
C GLU A 36 11.41 -16.73 -7.49
N TYR A 37 10.87 -17.93 -7.64
CA TYR A 37 10.02 -18.55 -6.64
C TYR A 37 10.72 -18.62 -5.26
N GLY A 38 10.06 -18.10 -4.22
CA GLY A 38 10.58 -18.12 -2.86
C GLY A 38 11.48 -16.94 -2.49
N ASP A 39 11.74 -16.02 -3.42
CA ASP A 39 12.61 -14.88 -3.15
C ASP A 39 12.05 -13.95 -2.06
N THR A 40 12.97 -13.31 -1.34
CA THR A 40 12.67 -12.27 -0.37
C THR A 40 13.39 -10.96 -0.72
N MET A 41 12.62 -9.89 -0.92
CA MET A 41 13.09 -8.56 -1.28
C MET A 41 13.07 -7.71 -0.02
N LYS A 42 14.25 -7.24 0.37
CA LYS A 42 14.42 -6.44 1.58
C LYS A 42 14.39 -4.95 1.27
N ILE A 43 13.52 -4.22 1.97
CA ILE A 43 13.53 -2.76 2.00
C ILE A 43 14.45 -2.35 3.15
N PRO A 44 15.51 -1.58 2.89
CA PRO A 44 16.42 -1.14 3.95
C PRO A 44 15.73 -0.17 4.91
N THR A 45 16.34 0.04 6.08
CA THR A 45 15.93 1.12 6.99
C THR A 45 16.23 2.48 6.35
N GLY A 46 15.39 3.47 6.63
CA GLY A 46 15.43 4.81 6.07
C GLY A 46 14.33 5.04 5.03
N ILE A 47 14.27 6.27 4.53
CA ILE A 47 13.31 6.70 3.52
C ILE A 47 13.95 6.51 2.14
N GLN A 48 13.35 5.64 1.32
CA GLN A 48 13.69 5.47 -0.07
C GLN A 48 12.75 6.34 -0.91
N GLN A 49 13.29 7.34 -1.62
CA GLN A 49 12.48 8.16 -2.52
C GLN A 49 12.31 7.44 -3.85
N LEU A 50 11.08 7.41 -4.35
CA LEU A 50 10.69 6.76 -5.58
C LEU A 50 10.01 7.79 -6.49
N LEU A 51 10.41 7.78 -7.76
CA LEU A 51 9.87 8.60 -8.84
C LEU A 51 8.85 7.82 -9.67
N GLY A 52 8.92 6.49 -9.71
CA GLY A 52 7.99 5.64 -10.46
C GLY A 52 7.27 4.61 -9.59
N THR A 53 6.12 4.12 -10.07
CA THR A 53 5.44 2.94 -9.51
C THR A 53 6.34 1.72 -9.50
N LEU A 54 6.40 1.00 -8.36
CA LEU A 54 7.01 -0.32 -8.28
C LEU A 54 6.03 -1.38 -8.78
N SER A 55 6.48 -2.29 -9.65
CA SER A 55 5.65 -3.33 -10.26
C SER A 55 6.18 -4.73 -10.00
N LEU A 56 5.28 -5.61 -9.54
CA LEU A 56 5.48 -7.06 -9.43
C LEU A 56 4.39 -7.78 -10.23
N GLU A 57 4.78 -8.50 -11.29
CA GLU A 57 3.83 -9.12 -12.22
C GLU A 57 4.18 -10.59 -12.46
N GLY A 58 3.16 -11.46 -12.41
CA GLY A 58 3.31 -12.86 -12.79
C GLY A 58 4.22 -13.68 -11.87
N LYS A 59 4.43 -13.23 -10.62
CA LYS A 59 5.36 -13.88 -9.68
C LYS A 59 4.63 -14.73 -8.66
N GLU A 60 5.33 -15.75 -8.16
CA GLU A 60 4.79 -16.67 -7.18
C GLU A 60 5.71 -16.81 -5.95
N ASN A 61 5.10 -16.89 -4.76
CA ASN A 61 5.78 -17.15 -3.50
C ASN A 61 6.88 -16.13 -3.17
N ILE A 62 6.52 -14.84 -3.22
CA ILE A 62 7.43 -13.73 -3.02
C ILE A 62 7.15 -13.04 -1.68
N VAL A 63 8.22 -12.65 -0.99
CA VAL A 63 8.13 -11.82 0.23
C VAL A 63 8.78 -10.46 0.00
N ILE A 64 8.06 -9.37 0.19
CA ILE A 64 8.61 -8.01 0.24
C ILE A 64 8.55 -7.54 1.69
N SER A 65 9.71 -7.26 2.28
CA SER A 65 9.83 -7.13 3.73
C SER A 65 10.77 -5.99 4.14
N GLY A 66 10.32 -5.12 5.04
CA GLY A 66 11.13 -4.08 5.69
C GLY A 66 11.51 -4.44 7.13
N ASN A 67 11.95 -3.45 7.90
CA ASN A 67 12.31 -3.60 9.32
C ASN A 67 11.26 -3.05 10.29
N GLY A 68 10.22 -2.37 9.79
CA GLY A 68 9.14 -1.79 10.58
C GLY A 68 8.48 -0.64 9.84
N ILE A 69 7.22 -0.33 10.16
CA ILE A 69 6.46 0.75 9.49
C ILE A 69 7.10 2.14 9.69
N ASP A 70 7.81 2.37 10.80
CA ASP A 70 8.51 3.63 11.04
C ASP A 70 10.01 3.57 10.66
N GLU A 71 10.47 2.41 10.18
CA GLU A 71 11.88 2.17 9.85
C GLU A 71 12.12 2.07 8.35
N SER A 72 11.28 1.33 7.63
CA SER A 72 11.42 1.08 6.19
C SER A 72 10.31 1.79 5.43
N ILE A 73 10.65 2.91 4.80
CA ILE A 73 9.68 3.80 4.17
C ILE A 73 9.99 3.94 2.68
N LEU A 74 8.99 3.68 1.84
CA LEU A 74 8.99 3.93 0.41
C LEU A 74 8.16 5.19 0.15
N SER A 75 8.81 6.31 -0.15
CA SER A 75 8.20 7.63 -0.30
C SER A 75 8.07 8.01 -1.77
N PHE A 76 6.84 8.27 -2.20
CA PHE A 76 6.45 8.67 -3.55
C PHE A 76 6.12 10.16 -3.65
N LYS A 77 6.53 10.96 -2.66
CA LYS A 77 6.27 12.41 -2.58
C LYS A 77 6.62 13.20 -3.84
N ASN A 78 7.60 12.74 -4.61
CA ASN A 78 8.03 13.34 -5.87
C ASN A 78 7.76 12.42 -7.08
N GLN A 79 6.77 11.53 -7.02
CA GLN A 79 6.44 10.59 -8.09
C GLN A 79 6.21 11.33 -9.41
N GLU A 80 6.92 10.94 -10.45
CA GLU A 80 6.85 11.47 -11.81
C GLU A 80 6.11 10.51 -12.75
N ASP A 81 6.27 9.20 -12.55
CA ASP A 81 5.71 8.14 -13.39
C ASP A 81 4.77 7.20 -12.63
N GLY A 82 3.71 6.76 -13.33
CA GLY A 82 2.61 6.00 -12.75
C GLY A 82 1.83 6.78 -11.68
N ALA A 83 0.93 6.07 -11.00
CA ALA A 83 0.11 6.63 -9.93
C ALA A 83 0.21 5.78 -8.66
N GLU A 84 0.29 4.45 -8.80
CA GLU A 84 0.37 3.57 -7.66
C GLU A 84 1.76 3.59 -6.99
N GLY A 85 1.84 3.27 -5.70
CA GLY A 85 3.11 3.03 -5.03
C GLY A 85 3.68 1.65 -5.37
N LEU A 86 2.95 0.60 -4.98
CA LEU A 86 3.28 -0.79 -5.30
C LEU A 86 2.11 -1.47 -6.02
N ARG A 87 2.34 -1.88 -7.26
CA ARG A 87 1.39 -2.57 -8.12
C ARG A 87 1.76 -4.05 -8.24
N ILE A 88 0.87 -4.93 -7.79
CA ILE A 88 1.04 -6.39 -7.77
C ILE A 88 -0.06 -7.00 -8.62
N ILE A 89 0.28 -7.69 -9.70
CA ILE A 89 -0.71 -8.18 -10.68
C ILE A 89 -0.43 -9.62 -11.07
N ASN A 90 -1.49 -10.43 -11.21
CA ASN A 90 -1.40 -11.80 -11.72
C ASN A 90 -0.40 -12.66 -10.93
N CYS A 91 -0.36 -12.46 -9.61
CA CYS A 91 0.60 -13.12 -8.74
C CYS A 91 -0.04 -14.21 -7.89
N LYS A 92 0.79 -15.01 -7.23
CA LYS A 92 0.35 -16.03 -6.27
C LYS A 92 1.20 -16.03 -5.01
N ASN A 93 0.59 -16.17 -3.84
CA ASN A 93 1.29 -16.27 -2.56
C ASN A 93 2.31 -15.14 -2.35
N ILE A 94 1.83 -13.90 -2.36
CA ILE A 94 2.65 -12.71 -2.11
C ILE A 94 2.46 -12.27 -0.66
N ARG A 95 3.58 -12.02 0.02
CA ARG A 95 3.59 -11.48 1.38
C ARG A 95 4.29 -10.13 1.41
N LEU A 96 3.63 -9.14 2.02
CA LEU A 96 4.15 -7.82 2.32
C LEU A 96 4.25 -7.69 3.84
N ASP A 97 5.41 -7.31 4.38
CA ASP A 97 5.53 -7.08 5.82
C ASP A 97 6.51 -5.99 6.25
N ASN A 98 6.16 -5.27 7.32
CA ASN A 98 7.06 -4.38 8.07
C ASN A 98 7.60 -3.18 7.27
N PHE A 99 6.76 -2.51 6.47
CA PHE A 99 7.16 -1.28 5.76
C PHE A 99 5.99 -0.32 5.52
N THR A 100 6.33 0.89 5.08
CA THR A 100 5.37 1.94 4.74
C THR A 100 5.47 2.37 3.28
N ILE A 101 4.33 2.60 2.64
CA ILE A 101 4.18 3.38 1.39
C ILE A 101 3.67 4.77 1.77
N GLN A 102 4.31 5.82 1.26
CA GLN A 102 3.98 7.20 1.56
C GLN A 102 3.75 8.04 0.29
N ASP A 103 2.75 8.92 0.35
CA ASP A 103 2.59 10.07 -0.57
C ASP A 103 2.53 9.69 -2.06
N THR A 104 1.84 8.60 -2.41
CA THR A 104 1.59 8.21 -3.80
C THR A 104 0.62 9.18 -4.48
N LYS A 105 0.78 9.41 -5.79
CA LYS A 105 -0.19 10.21 -6.57
C LYS A 105 -1.57 9.54 -6.66
N GLY A 106 -1.58 8.21 -6.74
CA GLY A 106 -2.76 7.36 -6.75
C GLY A 106 -2.65 6.31 -5.64
N ASP A 107 -3.12 5.10 -5.91
CA ASP A 107 -3.26 4.05 -4.89
C ASP A 107 -1.94 3.70 -4.17
N GLY A 108 -1.98 3.39 -2.88
CA GLY A 108 -0.80 3.01 -2.11
C GLY A 108 -0.24 1.65 -2.53
N ILE A 109 -0.93 0.58 -2.16
CA ILE A 109 -0.60 -0.81 -2.53
C ILE A 109 -1.79 -1.43 -3.24
N LYS A 110 -1.66 -1.67 -4.54
CA LYS A 110 -2.69 -2.29 -5.35
C LYS A 110 -2.32 -3.72 -5.71
N ALA A 111 -3.08 -4.67 -5.21
CA ALA A 111 -2.99 -6.07 -5.60
C ALA A 111 -4.20 -6.43 -6.47
N GLN A 112 -3.96 -6.85 -7.70
CA GLN A 112 -5.02 -7.18 -8.65
C GLN A 112 -4.83 -8.60 -9.18
N GLU A 113 -5.94 -9.33 -9.36
CA GLU A 113 -5.94 -10.68 -9.95
C GLU A 113 -4.93 -11.64 -9.26
N THR A 114 -4.80 -11.52 -7.94
CA THR A 114 -3.78 -12.24 -7.16
C THR A 114 -4.44 -13.28 -6.24
N ASP A 115 -3.90 -14.49 -6.22
CA ASP A 115 -4.34 -15.58 -5.33
C ASP A 115 -3.35 -15.79 -4.18
N GLY A 116 -3.74 -15.40 -2.98
CA GLY A 116 -2.88 -15.40 -1.80
C GLY A 116 -2.08 -14.10 -1.71
N ILE A 117 -2.70 -13.04 -1.19
CA ILE A 117 -2.01 -11.79 -0.83
C ILE A 117 -2.13 -11.57 0.67
N SER A 118 -0.99 -11.45 1.36
CA SER A 118 -0.91 -11.21 2.79
C SER A 118 -0.16 -9.92 3.07
N MET A 119 -0.83 -8.93 3.67
CA MET A 119 -0.22 -7.69 4.16
C MET A 119 -0.21 -7.74 5.68
N VAL A 120 0.98 -7.71 6.28
CA VAL A 120 1.14 -7.84 7.74
C VAL A 120 2.07 -6.76 8.29
N ASN A 121 1.58 -5.91 9.18
CA ASN A 121 2.35 -4.76 9.67
C ASN A 121 2.84 -3.85 8.53
N VAL A 122 1.91 -3.46 7.66
CA VAL A 122 2.17 -2.56 6.53
C VAL A 122 1.34 -1.30 6.70
N LYS A 123 1.90 -0.15 6.33
CA LYS A 123 1.21 1.14 6.37
C LYS A 123 1.15 1.79 4.99
N ALA A 124 0.01 2.38 4.65
CA ALA A 124 -0.13 3.30 3.52
C ALA A 124 -0.62 4.66 4.05
N GLU A 125 0.12 5.74 3.80
CA GLU A 125 -0.25 7.05 4.33
C GLU A 125 0.03 8.23 3.38
N TRP A 126 -0.83 9.24 3.45
CA TRP A 126 -0.59 10.56 2.87
C TRP A 126 -0.25 11.54 3.99
N THR A 127 0.99 12.01 4.00
CA THR A 127 1.59 12.75 5.10
C THR A 127 1.09 14.19 5.23
N ASN A 128 0.45 14.72 4.17
CA ASN A 128 -0.19 16.04 4.19
C ASN A 128 -1.60 16.01 4.81
N GLY A 129 -2.05 14.86 5.33
CA GLY A 129 -3.39 14.66 5.88
C GLY A 129 -4.45 14.44 4.79
N PRO A 130 -5.75 14.36 5.16
CA PRO A 130 -6.84 14.19 4.22
C PRO A 130 -6.84 15.28 3.15
N ASN A 131 -6.79 14.88 1.88
CA ASN A 131 -6.83 15.79 0.75
C ASN A 131 -7.52 15.10 -0.44
N PRO A 132 -8.44 15.76 -1.16
CA PRO A 132 -9.06 15.19 -2.36
C PRO A 132 -8.07 14.77 -3.46
N GLU A 133 -6.88 15.37 -3.50
CA GLU A 133 -5.81 15.05 -4.46
C GLU A 133 -4.90 13.91 -4.00
N ASN A 134 -5.13 13.33 -2.82
CA ASN A 134 -4.45 12.11 -2.40
C ASN A 134 -4.92 10.93 -3.25
N GLY A 135 -4.16 9.83 -3.21
CA GLY A 135 -4.61 8.59 -3.82
C GLY A 135 -5.90 8.07 -3.19
N ALA A 136 -6.71 7.43 -4.04
CA ALA A 136 -8.04 6.95 -3.65
C ALA A 136 -7.95 5.84 -2.61
N TYR A 137 -7.07 4.87 -2.82
CA TYR A 137 -7.04 3.65 -1.99
C TYR A 137 -5.69 3.41 -1.35
N GLY A 138 -5.64 3.22 -0.02
CA GLY A 138 -4.40 2.93 0.69
C GLY A 138 -3.92 1.49 0.47
N LEU A 139 -4.64 0.52 1.00
CA LEU A 139 -4.43 -0.91 0.76
C LEU A 139 -5.57 -1.42 -0.13
N TYR A 140 -5.24 -1.92 -1.32
CA TYR A 140 -6.20 -2.14 -2.40
C TYR A 140 -6.04 -3.52 -3.07
N PRO A 141 -6.36 -4.63 -2.39
CA PRO A 141 -6.69 -5.88 -3.06
C PRO A 141 -8.02 -5.80 -3.84
N VAL A 142 -7.96 -6.13 -5.12
CA VAL A 142 -9.13 -6.19 -6.00
C VAL A 142 -9.07 -7.40 -6.90
N GLN A 143 -10.21 -8.07 -7.13
CA GLN A 143 -10.24 -9.31 -7.92
C GLN A 143 -9.28 -10.39 -7.39
N CYS A 144 -9.08 -10.41 -6.08
CA CYS A 144 -8.13 -11.30 -5.41
C CYS A 144 -8.84 -12.49 -4.76
N ARG A 145 -8.06 -13.52 -4.45
CA ARG A 145 -8.49 -14.67 -3.65
C ARG A 145 -7.56 -14.84 -2.45
N ASN A 146 -8.08 -15.30 -1.32
CA ASN A 146 -7.29 -15.61 -0.13
C ASN A 146 -6.48 -14.38 0.34
N VAL A 147 -7.20 -13.34 0.73
CA VAL A 147 -6.65 -12.05 1.16
C VAL A 147 -6.50 -12.03 2.68
N VAL A 148 -5.32 -11.65 3.17
CA VAL A 148 -5.06 -11.41 4.60
C VAL A 148 -4.51 -9.99 4.76
N ILE A 149 -5.17 -9.20 5.59
CA ILE A 149 -4.70 -7.88 6.04
C ILE A 149 -4.69 -7.95 7.58
N ASP A 150 -3.51 -7.88 8.18
CA ASP A 150 -3.32 -8.07 9.62
C ASP A 150 -2.37 -7.01 10.20
N ASN A 151 -2.82 -6.31 11.25
CA ASN A 151 -2.01 -5.29 11.91
C ASN A 151 -1.52 -4.20 10.94
N CYS A 152 -2.35 -3.80 9.98
CA CYS A 152 -2.00 -2.79 8.99
C CYS A 152 -2.56 -1.41 9.37
N LYS A 153 -2.02 -0.35 8.76
CA LYS A 153 -2.51 1.01 8.94
C LYS A 153 -2.80 1.70 7.62
N SER A 154 -3.89 2.46 7.53
CA SER A 154 -4.13 3.35 6.39
C SER A 154 -4.65 4.72 6.77
N VAL A 155 -4.02 5.76 6.22
CA VAL A 155 -4.21 7.14 6.67
C VAL A 155 -4.27 8.13 5.53
N GLY A 156 -5.33 8.93 5.45
CA GLY A 156 -5.40 10.08 4.54
C GLY A 156 -5.81 9.76 3.11
N ALA A 157 -6.31 8.57 2.81
CA ALA A 157 -6.80 8.22 1.48
C ALA A 157 -7.98 9.12 1.07
N SER A 158 -8.03 9.54 -0.19
CA SER A 158 -9.11 10.40 -0.70
C SER A 158 -10.42 9.64 -0.93
N ASP A 159 -10.38 8.31 -0.88
CA ASP A 159 -11.54 7.41 -0.87
C ASP A 159 -11.43 6.45 0.33
N ALA A 160 -11.04 5.18 0.11
CA ALA A 160 -10.95 4.20 1.18
C ALA A 160 -9.52 3.94 1.68
N GLY A 161 -9.32 3.95 2.99
CA GLY A 161 -8.04 3.57 3.59
C GLY A 161 -7.69 2.12 3.27
N ILE A 162 -8.57 1.19 3.65
CA ILE A 162 -8.44 -0.23 3.31
C ILE A 162 -9.62 -0.66 2.46
N TYR A 163 -9.37 -0.92 1.18
CA TYR A 163 -10.37 -1.34 0.21
C TYR A 163 -10.15 -2.80 -0.19
N VAL A 164 -11.17 -3.64 -0.06
CA VAL A 164 -11.16 -5.00 -0.62
C VAL A 164 -12.35 -5.18 -1.55
N GLY A 165 -12.09 -5.19 -2.86
CA GLY A 165 -13.13 -5.22 -3.88
C GLY A 165 -13.14 -6.49 -4.70
N GLN A 166 -14.31 -6.92 -5.14
CA GLN A 166 -14.50 -8.05 -6.07
C GLN A 166 -13.68 -9.31 -5.71
N SER A 167 -13.47 -9.57 -4.43
CA SER A 167 -12.53 -10.57 -3.92
C SER A 167 -13.24 -11.67 -3.11
N VAL A 168 -12.55 -12.78 -2.85
CA VAL A 168 -13.12 -13.91 -2.09
C VAL A 168 -12.14 -14.50 -1.08
N ASN A 169 -12.68 -14.95 0.07
CA ASN A 169 -11.93 -15.47 1.21
C ASN A 169 -11.00 -14.40 1.78
N ILE A 170 -11.56 -13.51 2.59
CA ILE A 170 -10.90 -12.30 3.08
C ILE A 170 -10.85 -12.35 4.59
N VAL A 171 -9.69 -12.05 5.16
CA VAL A 171 -9.50 -11.81 6.60
C VAL A 171 -8.84 -10.45 6.76
N LEU A 172 -9.57 -9.50 7.33
CA LEU A 172 -9.10 -8.15 7.63
C LEU A 172 -9.22 -7.94 9.15
N LYS A 173 -8.08 -7.89 9.83
CA LYS A 173 -8.06 -7.85 11.29
C LYS A 173 -6.97 -7.00 11.90
N ASN A 174 -7.16 -6.62 13.17
CA ASN A 174 -6.20 -5.88 14.00
C ASN A 174 -5.66 -4.59 13.34
N SER A 175 -6.36 -4.05 12.35
CA SER A 175 -5.86 -2.95 11.52
C SER A 175 -6.50 -1.63 11.92
N GLU A 176 -5.82 -0.53 11.60
CA GLU A 176 -6.24 0.82 11.96
C GLU A 176 -6.42 1.67 10.69
N ALA A 177 -7.59 2.27 10.52
CA ALA A 177 -7.90 3.12 9.37
C ALA A 177 -8.50 4.44 9.84
N TYR A 178 -7.83 5.55 9.52
CA TYR A 178 -8.27 6.87 9.98
C TYR A 178 -7.95 7.99 9.03
N HIS A 179 -8.70 9.10 9.13
CA HIS A 179 -8.52 10.27 8.27
C HIS A 179 -8.73 9.98 6.77
N ASN A 180 -9.50 8.95 6.43
CA ASN A 180 -9.91 8.62 5.06
C ASN A 180 -11.36 9.06 4.80
N VAL A 181 -11.86 8.95 3.57
CA VAL A 181 -13.31 9.07 3.35
C VAL A 181 -14.00 7.83 3.93
N ALA A 182 -13.64 6.63 3.46
CA ALA A 182 -14.03 5.38 4.10
C ALA A 182 -12.85 4.76 4.85
N GLY A 183 -13.04 4.31 6.09
CA GLY A 183 -12.01 3.59 6.82
C GLY A 183 -11.70 2.24 6.18
N ILE A 184 -12.71 1.37 6.15
CA ILE A 184 -12.64 0.03 5.55
C ILE A 184 -13.81 -0.17 4.59
N GLU A 185 -13.53 -0.65 3.39
CA GLU A 185 -14.54 -1.04 2.40
C GLU A 185 -14.40 -2.51 1.99
N ILE A 186 -15.53 -3.22 2.02
CA ILE A 186 -15.68 -4.54 1.41
C ILE A 186 -16.73 -4.43 0.31
N GLU A 187 -16.27 -4.36 -0.94
CA GLU A 187 -17.07 -4.09 -2.12
C GLU A 187 -17.21 -5.36 -2.98
N ASN A 188 -18.43 -5.70 -3.40
CA ASN A 188 -18.76 -6.85 -4.25
C ASN A 188 -17.98 -8.15 -3.91
N SER A 189 -17.73 -8.40 -2.63
CA SER A 189 -16.80 -9.42 -2.16
C SER A 189 -17.50 -10.49 -1.32
N SER A 190 -16.92 -11.71 -1.31
CA SER A 190 -17.55 -12.87 -0.67
C SER A 190 -16.67 -13.53 0.39
N ASN A 191 -17.29 -14.07 1.45
CA ASN A 191 -16.62 -14.79 2.53
C ASN A 191 -15.53 -13.92 3.19
N ALA A 192 -15.95 -12.85 3.85
CA ALA A 192 -15.05 -11.89 4.48
C ALA A 192 -15.27 -11.84 5.99
N ASP A 193 -14.18 -11.89 6.75
CA ASP A 193 -14.15 -11.62 8.19
C ASP A 193 -13.42 -10.31 8.42
N VAL A 194 -14.13 -9.32 8.97
CA VAL A 194 -13.62 -7.99 9.30
C VAL A 194 -13.74 -7.78 10.80
N PHE A 195 -12.64 -7.92 11.55
CA PHE A 195 -12.70 -7.91 13.01
C PHE A 195 -11.48 -7.39 13.76
N GLY A 196 -11.67 -6.89 14.97
CA GLY A 196 -10.56 -6.37 15.79
C GLY A 196 -9.93 -5.10 15.22
N ASN A 197 -10.58 -4.42 14.29
CA ASN A 197 -10.06 -3.22 13.65
C ASN A 197 -10.48 -1.95 14.41
N ASN A 198 -9.70 -0.89 14.23
CA ASN A 198 -9.99 0.45 14.73
C ASN A 198 -10.22 1.40 13.53
N ALA A 199 -11.48 1.75 13.27
CA ALA A 199 -11.85 2.69 12.20
C ALA A 199 -12.36 3.99 12.82
N HIS A 200 -11.57 5.06 12.74
CA HIS A 200 -11.91 6.32 13.41
C HIS A 200 -11.55 7.56 12.61
N HIS A 201 -12.26 8.68 12.82
CA HIS A 201 -11.97 9.93 12.13
C HIS A 201 -11.99 9.83 10.59
N ASN A 202 -12.75 8.87 10.04
CA ASN A 202 -13.06 8.82 8.62
C ASN A 202 -14.38 9.56 8.37
N THR A 203 -14.86 9.69 7.13
CA THR A 203 -16.26 10.11 6.87
C THR A 203 -17.24 8.94 7.07
N GLY A 204 -16.79 7.71 6.81
CA GLY A 204 -17.51 6.47 7.09
C GLY A 204 -16.55 5.43 7.67
N GLY A 205 -16.96 4.71 8.71
CA GLY A 205 -16.09 3.74 9.40
C GLY A 205 -15.83 2.48 8.58
N ILE A 206 -16.85 1.61 8.49
CA ILE A 206 -16.78 0.33 7.75
C ILE A 206 -17.99 0.26 6.81
N LEU A 207 -17.74 0.09 5.52
CA LEU A 207 -18.77 0.03 4.48
C LEU A 207 -18.76 -1.34 3.79
N ILE A 208 -19.93 -1.98 3.74
CA ILE A 208 -20.14 -3.26 3.07
C ILE A 208 -21.27 -3.06 2.06
N PHE A 209 -20.95 -3.05 0.76
CA PHE A 209 -21.94 -2.75 -0.27
C PHE A 209 -21.63 -3.42 -1.61
N ASP A 210 -22.66 -3.46 -2.45
CA ASP A 210 -22.55 -3.87 -3.84
C ASP A 210 -22.78 -2.68 -4.78
N LEU A 211 -21.93 -2.53 -5.79
CA LEU A 211 -22.14 -1.61 -6.91
C LEU A 211 -22.62 -2.35 -8.16
N PRO A 212 -23.47 -1.69 -8.98
CA PRO A 212 -23.89 -2.26 -10.26
C PRO A 212 -22.71 -2.33 -11.25
N ASP A 213 -22.90 -3.09 -12.32
CA ASP A 213 -22.02 -3.10 -13.51
C ASP A 213 -20.57 -3.63 -13.34
N LEU A 214 -20.18 -4.15 -12.19
CA LEU A 214 -18.85 -4.74 -11.95
C LEU A 214 -18.74 -6.24 -12.33
N ILE A 215 -17.53 -6.80 -12.39
CA ILE A 215 -17.32 -8.20 -12.83
C ILE A 215 -17.95 -9.16 -11.83
N VAL A 216 -17.62 -9.00 -10.55
CA VAL A 216 -18.33 -9.69 -9.47
C VAL A 216 -19.57 -8.88 -9.16
N LYS A 217 -20.75 -9.49 -9.32
CA LYS A 217 -22.03 -8.76 -9.25
C LYS A 217 -22.61 -8.64 -7.85
N LYS A 218 -22.15 -9.46 -6.92
CA LYS A 218 -22.77 -9.58 -5.59
C LYS A 218 -21.77 -10.08 -4.56
N GLY A 219 -21.70 -9.37 -3.45
CA GLY A 219 -21.07 -9.82 -2.22
C GLY A 219 -21.99 -10.66 -1.35
N GLN A 220 -21.40 -11.52 -0.52
CA GLN A 220 -22.15 -12.37 0.42
C GLN A 220 -21.27 -12.91 1.54
N ASN A 221 -21.88 -13.29 2.66
CA ASN A 221 -21.20 -13.90 3.81
C ASN A 221 -20.07 -13.00 4.35
N VAL A 222 -20.38 -11.73 4.60
CA VAL A 222 -19.47 -10.79 5.25
C VAL A 222 -19.83 -10.70 6.73
N ARG A 223 -18.87 -11.02 7.60
CA ARG A 223 -18.98 -10.92 9.05
C ARG A 223 -18.16 -9.74 9.52
N VAL A 224 -18.80 -8.82 10.22
CA VAL A 224 -18.17 -7.63 10.83
C VAL A 224 -18.40 -7.72 12.33
N PHE A 225 -17.35 -7.90 13.12
CA PHE A 225 -17.47 -8.14 14.56
C PHE A 225 -16.24 -7.63 15.33
N ASP A 226 -16.38 -7.30 16.60
CA ASP A 226 -15.28 -6.87 17.48
C ASP A 226 -14.43 -5.70 16.93
N ASN A 227 -15.02 -4.80 16.13
CA ASN A 227 -14.36 -3.60 15.66
C ASN A 227 -14.72 -2.40 16.55
N ILE A 228 -13.76 -1.48 16.70
CA ILE A 228 -13.97 -0.16 17.27
C ILE A 228 -14.24 0.80 16.11
N VAL A 229 -15.42 1.43 16.10
CA VAL A 229 -15.84 2.39 15.08
C VAL A 229 -16.33 3.65 15.77
N GLU A 230 -15.49 4.68 15.80
CA GLU A 230 -15.73 5.88 16.60
C GLU A 230 -15.33 7.16 15.86
N GLU A 231 -16.03 8.25 16.13
CA GLU A 231 -15.67 9.59 15.61
C GLU A 231 -15.54 9.65 14.08
N ASN A 232 -16.38 8.91 13.35
CA ASN A 232 -16.50 8.98 11.89
C ASN A 232 -17.67 9.89 11.46
#